data_AF-A0A2D7H014-F1
#
_entry.id   AF-A0A2D7H014-F1
#
_cell.length_a   1.000
_cell.length_b   1.000
_cell.length_c   1.000
_cell.angle_alpha   90.00
_cell.angle_beta   90.00
_cell.angle_gamma   90.00
#
_symmetry.space_group_name_H-M   'P 1'
#
loop_
_entity.id
_entity.type
_entity.pdbx_description
1 polymer ?
#
loop_
_entity_poly.entity_id
_entity_poly.type
_entity_poly.pdbx_seq_one_letter_code
_entity_poly.pdbx_strand_id
1 'polypeptide(L)'
;MIVSHSISDASMALPSLEQIVRVFSLEDYNTRVVVLGVMALGTASGLIGTFLLLRKRALTADALSHATLPGIAAAFMVMVAFGSDGKALAGLLLGAFVFGCIGVLGILGIRKTTRLKDDAAIGIVLSVLFGLGLCLLRMATELPTGSAAGLSGFIFGKASSMVASDALIMAGVALGIVIVTIALHKEWTLLCFDEKFGAVQGCPTLLLDVVLMAMVAIVTVIALQSVGLVLAVAMLIIPAACARYWTTKIITMLMAAALIGCLSGWLGAVASALVPRMPTGPVIVLICGFWFIVSFVFGPNNGLFIRQLTRIRLQRRISLQHILRAMWEVCEDTQSSSFTIEDIVYVRSWSKRAVEKLLRRCAKQHVATREPNSMWRLTEKGSAEASRVVRNHRLWEVYLITYADIAPSHVDRDADMIEHVLGRNLVSQLEELLKATDIPKSPHAVGTST
;
A
#
# COMPACT_ATOMS: atom_id res chain seq x y z
N MET A 1 25.90 11.91 -43.87
CA MET A 1 26.35 12.82 -42.79
C MET A 1 25.35 12.70 -41.65
N ILE A 2 25.61 11.79 -40.71
CA ILE A 2 24.73 11.54 -39.56
C ILE A 2 25.14 12.56 -38.50
N VAL A 3 24.35 13.61 -38.32
CA VAL A 3 24.57 14.57 -37.24
C VAL A 3 24.16 13.88 -35.94
N SER A 4 25.16 13.47 -35.18
CA SER A 4 25.04 13.06 -33.78
C SER A 4 24.64 14.28 -32.96
N HIS A 5 23.34 14.50 -32.77
CA HIS A 5 22.87 15.47 -31.77
C HIS A 5 23.14 14.88 -30.38
N SER A 6 24.07 15.53 -29.69
CA SER A 6 24.51 15.22 -28.34
C SER A 6 23.37 15.36 -27.33
N ILE A 7 23.34 14.50 -26.32
CA ILE A 7 22.42 14.58 -25.18
C ILE A 7 22.59 15.91 -24.40
N SER A 8 23.71 16.63 -24.63
CA SER A 8 23.98 17.95 -24.07
C SER A 8 23.29 19.13 -24.77
N ASP A 9 22.72 18.96 -25.97
CA ASP A 9 22.04 20.05 -26.72
C ASP A 9 20.57 20.22 -26.35
N ALA A 10 20.05 19.40 -25.43
CA ALA A 10 18.81 19.70 -24.74
C ALA A 10 19.10 20.81 -23.72
N SER A 11 19.14 22.07 -24.18
CA SER A 11 18.85 23.18 -23.30
C SER A 11 17.44 22.94 -22.75
N MET A 12 17.35 22.31 -21.58
CA MET A 12 16.19 22.42 -20.70
C MET A 12 16.11 23.89 -20.31
N ALA A 13 15.63 24.73 -21.23
CA ALA A 13 15.14 26.04 -20.91
C ALA A 13 14.03 25.80 -19.89
N LEU A 14 14.29 26.14 -18.63
CA LEU A 14 13.26 26.15 -17.61
C LEU A 14 12.09 26.97 -18.15
N PRO A 15 10.85 26.46 -18.05
CA PRO A 15 9.69 27.14 -18.63
C PRO A 15 9.60 28.55 -18.05
N SER A 16 9.33 29.53 -18.91
CA SER A 16 9.14 30.90 -18.46
C SER A 16 7.94 30.99 -17.52
N LEU A 17 7.92 31.95 -16.59
CA LEU A 17 6.79 32.15 -15.67
C LEU A 17 5.46 32.33 -16.43
N GLU A 18 5.50 32.97 -17.60
CA GLU A 18 4.35 33.10 -18.50
C GLU A 18 3.89 31.76 -19.08
N GLN A 19 4.81 30.87 -19.46
CA GLN A 19 4.47 29.51 -19.89
C GLN A 19 3.88 28.67 -18.76
N ILE A 20 4.40 28.82 -17.53
CA ILE A 20 3.86 28.14 -16.35
C ILE A 20 2.43 28.61 -16.09
N VAL A 21 2.19 29.93 -16.08
CA VAL A 21 0.85 30.50 -15.87
C VAL A 21 -0.11 30.09 -16.99
N ARG A 22 0.32 30.08 -18.26
CA ARG A 22 -0.50 29.69 -19.42
C ARG A 22 -0.91 28.21 -19.43
N VAL A 23 -0.01 27.31 -19.02
CA VAL A 23 -0.31 25.88 -18.91
C VAL A 23 -1.18 25.60 -17.69
N PHE A 24 -0.94 26.27 -16.56
CA PHE A 24 -1.81 26.19 -15.39
C PHE A 24 -3.19 26.84 -15.62
N SER A 25 -3.29 27.87 -16.46
CA SER A 25 -4.56 28.52 -16.84
C SER A 25 -5.36 27.73 -17.90
N LEU A 26 -4.80 26.63 -18.43
CA LEU A 26 -5.42 25.77 -19.45
C LEU A 26 -5.88 26.53 -20.71
N GLU A 27 -5.15 27.58 -21.10
CA GLU A 27 -5.48 28.40 -22.27
C GLU A 27 -5.37 27.62 -23.58
N ASP A 28 -4.43 26.68 -23.67
CA ASP A 28 -4.25 25.86 -24.87
C ASP A 28 -5.30 24.75 -24.95
N TYR A 29 -6.06 24.73 -26.05
CA TYR A 29 -7.15 23.79 -26.28
C TYR A 29 -6.73 22.33 -26.14
N ASN A 30 -5.60 21.94 -26.75
CA ASN A 30 -5.10 20.56 -26.69
C ASN A 30 -4.71 20.15 -25.27
N THR A 31 -4.06 21.03 -24.51
CA THR A 31 -3.68 20.79 -23.12
C THR A 31 -4.93 20.57 -22.26
N ARG A 32 -5.97 21.38 -22.45
CA ARG A 32 -7.24 21.24 -21.72
C ARG A 32 -7.92 19.90 -22.00
N VAL A 33 -7.97 19.48 -23.28
CA VAL A 33 -8.56 18.19 -23.67
C VAL A 33 -7.82 17.02 -23.02
N VAL A 34 -6.48 17.01 -23.08
CA VAL A 34 -5.65 15.95 -22.50
C VAL A 34 -5.77 15.91 -20.98
N VAL A 35 -5.70 17.06 -20.30
CA VAL A 35 -5.82 17.16 -18.85
C VAL A 35 -7.16 16.58 -18.38
N LEU A 36 -8.27 17.01 -18.98
CA LEU A 36 -9.61 16.51 -18.62
C LEU A 36 -9.76 15.01 -18.87
N GLY A 37 -9.27 14.50 -20.01
CA GLY A 37 -9.33 13.08 -20.35
C GLY A 37 -8.54 12.22 -19.37
N VAL A 38 -7.30 12.61 -19.05
CA VAL A 38 -6.44 11.87 -18.12
C VAL A 38 -6.94 11.99 -16.67
N MET A 39 -7.49 13.14 -16.26
CA MET A 39 -8.13 13.26 -14.94
C MET A 39 -9.32 12.31 -14.81
N ALA A 40 -10.20 12.27 -15.81
CA ALA A 40 -11.34 11.35 -15.83
C ALA A 40 -10.86 9.89 -15.77
N LEU A 41 -9.87 9.53 -16.58
CA LEU A 41 -9.27 8.19 -16.53
C LEU A 41 -8.64 7.88 -15.15
N GLY A 42 -7.95 8.84 -14.54
CA GLY A 42 -7.34 8.72 -13.22
C GLY A 42 -8.38 8.49 -12.12
N THR A 43 -9.52 9.16 -12.18
CA THR A 43 -10.63 8.92 -11.25
C THR A 43 -11.19 7.50 -11.41
N ALA A 44 -11.48 7.09 -12.64
CA ALA A 44 -12.04 5.77 -12.95
C ALA A 44 -11.12 4.62 -12.54
N SER A 45 -9.83 4.75 -12.87
CA SER A 45 -8.79 3.77 -12.54
C SER A 45 -8.55 3.67 -11.02
N GLY A 46 -8.54 4.80 -10.30
CA GLY A 46 -8.43 4.79 -8.84
C GLY A 46 -9.61 4.08 -8.13
N LEU A 47 -10.84 4.29 -8.61
CA LEU A 47 -12.04 3.65 -8.06
C LEU A 47 -12.02 2.13 -8.26
N ILE A 48 -11.93 1.68 -9.50
CA ILE A 48 -11.95 0.24 -9.81
C ILE A 48 -10.70 -0.45 -9.28
N GLY A 49 -9.56 0.22 -9.36
CA GLY A 49 -8.29 -0.23 -8.80
C GLY A 49 -8.35 -0.53 -7.31
N THR A 50 -9.16 0.23 -6.56
CA THR A 50 -9.39 -0.01 -5.12
C THR A 50 -9.99 -1.39 -4.87
N PHE A 51 -11.04 -1.77 -5.58
CA PHE A 51 -11.64 -3.10 -5.46
C PHE A 51 -10.69 -4.19 -5.92
N LEU A 52 -9.94 -3.96 -7.00
CA LEU A 52 -8.97 -4.93 -7.50
C LEU A 52 -7.84 -5.22 -6.50
N LEU A 53 -7.34 -4.16 -5.86
CA LEU A 53 -6.35 -4.26 -4.79
C LEU A 53 -6.90 -5.00 -3.57
N LEU A 54 -8.12 -4.66 -3.13
CA LEU A 54 -8.75 -5.32 -1.98
C LEU A 54 -9.00 -6.82 -2.25
N ARG A 55 -9.31 -7.18 -3.50
CA ARG A 55 -9.48 -8.58 -3.92
C ARG A 55 -8.18 -9.35 -4.12
N LYS A 56 -7.01 -8.72 -3.93
CA LYS A 56 -5.68 -9.29 -4.21
C LYS A 56 -5.51 -9.74 -5.66
N ARG A 57 -6.18 -9.06 -6.60
CA ARG A 57 -6.15 -9.38 -8.03
C ARG A 57 -5.50 -8.30 -8.87
N ALA A 58 -4.61 -7.52 -8.29
CA ALA A 58 -3.94 -6.42 -8.99
C ALA A 58 -3.29 -6.84 -10.32
N LEU A 59 -2.76 -8.08 -10.41
CA LEU A 59 -2.16 -8.64 -11.61
C LEU A 59 -3.14 -8.96 -12.75
N THR A 60 -4.46 -9.02 -12.50
CA THR A 60 -5.42 -9.25 -13.59
C THR A 60 -5.50 -8.06 -14.54
N ALA A 61 -5.24 -6.84 -14.06
CA ALA A 61 -5.16 -5.66 -14.92
C ALA A 61 -4.02 -5.78 -15.94
N ASP A 62 -2.88 -6.36 -15.53
CA ASP A 62 -1.74 -6.60 -16.40
C ASP A 62 -2.03 -7.68 -17.45
N ALA A 63 -2.61 -8.81 -17.03
CA ALA A 63 -3.05 -9.85 -17.95
C ALA A 63 -4.09 -9.32 -18.96
N LEU A 64 -4.99 -8.45 -18.52
CA LEU A 64 -6.01 -7.87 -19.37
C LEU A 64 -5.44 -6.90 -20.39
N SER A 65 -4.52 -6.05 -19.96
CA SER A 65 -3.70 -5.23 -20.86
C SER A 65 -3.09 -6.11 -21.95
N HIS A 66 -2.33 -7.16 -21.61
CA HIS A 66 -1.72 -8.02 -22.63
C HIS A 66 -2.73 -8.81 -23.47
N ALA A 67 -3.88 -9.17 -22.92
CA ALA A 67 -4.97 -9.81 -23.64
C ALA A 67 -5.60 -8.93 -24.71
N THR A 68 -5.53 -7.59 -24.59
CA THR A 68 -6.08 -6.68 -25.61
C THR A 68 -5.25 -6.62 -26.89
N LEU A 69 -3.94 -6.88 -26.81
CA LEU A 69 -3.01 -6.80 -27.94
C LEU A 69 -3.39 -7.72 -29.13
N PRO A 70 -3.66 -9.03 -28.94
CA PRO A 70 -4.16 -9.88 -30.03
C PRO A 70 -5.49 -9.37 -30.60
N GLY A 71 -6.35 -8.78 -29.78
CA GLY A 71 -7.62 -8.22 -30.23
C GLY A 71 -7.48 -7.03 -31.16
N ILE A 72 -6.55 -6.11 -30.86
CA ILE A 72 -6.24 -4.97 -31.71
C ILE A 72 -5.68 -5.46 -33.05
N ALA A 73 -4.73 -6.40 -33.03
CA ALA A 73 -4.11 -6.95 -34.24
C ALA A 73 -5.14 -7.72 -35.08
N ALA A 74 -5.98 -8.56 -34.47
CA ALA A 74 -7.04 -9.30 -35.15
C ALA A 74 -8.08 -8.34 -35.77
N ALA A 75 -8.53 -7.33 -35.03
CA ALA A 75 -9.49 -6.35 -35.55
C ALA A 75 -8.93 -5.56 -36.74
N PHE A 76 -7.64 -5.17 -36.68
CA PHE A 76 -6.96 -4.56 -37.80
C PHE A 76 -7.00 -5.47 -39.05
N MET A 77 -6.60 -6.73 -38.90
CA MET A 77 -6.57 -7.69 -40.02
C MET A 77 -7.97 -7.94 -40.61
N VAL A 78 -8.99 -8.09 -39.76
CA VAL A 78 -10.38 -8.27 -40.19
C VAL A 78 -10.86 -7.03 -40.96
N MET A 79 -10.60 -5.83 -40.46
CA MET A 79 -11.00 -4.59 -41.14
C MET A 79 -10.30 -4.40 -42.49
N VAL A 80 -9.02 -4.75 -42.60
CA VAL A 80 -8.28 -4.74 -43.88
C VAL A 80 -8.86 -5.79 -44.84
N ALA A 81 -9.23 -6.97 -44.35
CA ALA A 81 -9.86 -8.01 -45.18
C ALA A 81 -11.23 -7.58 -45.74
N PHE A 82 -11.99 -6.77 -45.00
CA PHE A 82 -13.25 -6.16 -45.46
C PHE A 82 -13.06 -4.92 -46.35
N GLY A 83 -11.84 -4.59 -46.76
CA GLY A 83 -11.57 -3.50 -47.70
C GLY A 83 -11.58 -2.10 -47.09
N SER A 84 -11.57 -1.98 -45.76
CA SER A 84 -11.43 -0.69 -45.08
C SER A 84 -9.95 -0.38 -44.77
N ASP A 85 -9.63 0.89 -44.46
CA ASP A 85 -8.27 1.34 -44.11
C ASP A 85 -7.68 0.66 -42.85
N GLY A 86 -8.41 -0.23 -42.17
CA GLY A 86 -7.94 -0.98 -41.00
C GLY A 86 -7.77 -0.15 -39.72
N LYS A 87 -7.86 1.18 -39.83
CA LYS A 87 -7.51 2.14 -38.76
C LYS A 87 -8.71 2.75 -38.05
N ALA A 88 -9.92 2.20 -38.24
CA ALA A 88 -11.09 2.67 -37.52
C ALA A 88 -10.91 2.42 -36.02
N LEU A 89 -10.73 3.50 -35.25
CA LEU A 89 -10.45 3.45 -33.82
C LEU A 89 -11.50 2.63 -33.06
N ALA A 90 -12.78 2.82 -33.38
CA ALA A 90 -13.87 2.06 -32.79
C ALA A 90 -13.74 0.54 -33.03
N GLY A 91 -13.30 0.12 -34.22
CA GLY A 91 -13.08 -1.29 -34.54
C GLY A 91 -11.90 -1.89 -33.76
N LEU A 92 -10.79 -1.14 -33.63
CA LEU A 92 -9.63 -1.57 -32.85
C LEU A 92 -9.97 -1.70 -31.36
N LEU A 93 -10.68 -0.73 -30.78
CA LEU A 93 -11.12 -0.75 -29.38
C LEU A 93 -12.13 -1.89 -29.12
N LEU A 94 -13.02 -2.17 -30.09
CA LEU A 94 -13.95 -3.28 -29.98
C LEU A 94 -13.21 -4.63 -30.02
N GLY A 95 -12.21 -4.79 -30.89
CA GLY A 95 -11.34 -5.97 -30.89
C GLY A 95 -10.59 -6.15 -29.57
N ALA A 96 -10.01 -5.06 -29.05
CA ALA A 96 -9.34 -5.02 -27.76
C ALA A 96 -10.27 -5.48 -26.62
N PHE A 97 -11.49 -4.95 -26.60
CA PHE A 97 -12.49 -5.29 -25.59
C PHE A 97 -12.93 -6.75 -25.68
N VAL A 98 -13.23 -7.27 -26.87
CA VAL A 98 -13.64 -8.66 -27.08
C VAL A 98 -12.56 -9.63 -26.60
N PHE A 99 -11.30 -9.43 -27.00
CA PHE A 99 -10.20 -10.28 -26.53
C PHE A 99 -9.89 -10.09 -25.05
N GLY A 100 -10.07 -8.88 -24.51
CA GLY A 100 -10.01 -8.64 -23.08
C GLY A 100 -11.05 -9.47 -22.32
N CYS A 101 -12.30 -9.49 -22.78
CA CYS A 101 -13.36 -10.34 -22.23
C CYS A 101 -13.02 -11.83 -22.35
N ILE A 102 -12.46 -12.29 -23.47
CA ILE A 102 -11.96 -13.67 -23.63
C ILE A 102 -10.89 -13.97 -22.58
N GLY A 103 -9.96 -13.04 -22.32
CA GLY A 103 -8.95 -13.18 -21.27
C GLY A 103 -9.57 -13.31 -19.87
N VAL A 104 -10.52 -12.45 -19.52
CA VAL A 104 -11.26 -12.52 -18.24
C VAL A 104 -11.98 -13.85 -18.09
N LEU A 105 -12.72 -14.27 -19.11
CA LEU A 105 -13.46 -15.53 -19.10
C LEU A 105 -12.52 -16.74 -19.03
N GLY A 106 -11.36 -16.66 -19.69
CA GLY A 106 -10.30 -17.68 -19.60
C GLY A 106 -9.76 -17.81 -18.17
N ILE A 107 -9.43 -16.70 -17.51
CA ILE A 107 -8.97 -16.70 -16.12
C ILE A 107 -10.04 -17.28 -15.20
N LEU A 108 -11.29 -16.83 -15.34
CA LEU A 108 -12.41 -17.27 -14.53
C LEU A 108 -12.73 -18.76 -14.76
N GLY A 109 -12.67 -19.21 -16.01
CA GLY A 109 -12.87 -20.60 -16.42
C GLY A 109 -11.85 -21.51 -15.78
N ILE A 110 -10.55 -21.22 -15.95
CA ILE A 110 -9.44 -21.99 -15.36
C ILE A 110 -9.59 -22.06 -13.84
N ARG A 111 -9.91 -20.93 -13.18
CA ARG A 111 -10.10 -20.89 -11.72
C ARG A 111 -11.24 -21.80 -11.26
N LYS A 112 -12.33 -21.89 -12.03
CA LYS A 112 -13.52 -22.65 -11.64
C LYS A 112 -13.41 -24.15 -11.94
N THR A 113 -12.74 -24.53 -13.02
CA THR A 113 -12.59 -25.94 -13.41
C THR A 113 -11.34 -26.61 -12.86
N THR A 114 -10.31 -25.85 -12.48
CA THR A 114 -9.02 -26.41 -12.03
C THR A 114 -8.72 -26.06 -10.58
N ARG A 115 -7.72 -26.74 -10.00
CA ARG A 115 -7.19 -26.46 -8.65
C ARG A 115 -6.03 -25.46 -8.65
N LEU A 116 -5.80 -24.76 -9.77
CA LEU A 116 -4.71 -23.79 -9.90
C LEU A 116 -4.98 -22.55 -9.04
N LYS A 117 -3.91 -21.95 -8.52
CA LYS A 117 -3.96 -20.67 -7.80
C LYS A 117 -4.30 -19.53 -8.79
N ASP A 118 -4.96 -18.49 -8.31
CA ASP A 118 -5.34 -17.30 -9.10
C ASP A 118 -4.15 -16.75 -9.91
N ASP A 119 -2.98 -16.59 -9.28
CA ASP A 119 -1.77 -16.06 -9.94
C ASP A 119 -1.29 -16.96 -11.11
N ALA A 120 -1.43 -18.27 -10.98
CA ALA A 120 -1.03 -19.21 -12.03
C ALA A 120 -1.99 -19.15 -13.23
N ALA A 121 -3.30 -19.05 -12.97
CA ALA A 121 -4.30 -18.89 -14.03
C ALA A 121 -4.10 -17.57 -14.80
N ILE A 122 -3.84 -16.47 -14.07
CA ILE A 122 -3.52 -15.16 -14.64
C ILE A 122 -2.26 -15.25 -15.52
N GLY A 123 -1.19 -15.88 -15.01
CA GLY A 123 0.06 -16.04 -15.74
C GLY A 123 -0.09 -16.85 -17.04
N ILE A 124 -0.82 -17.97 -17.00
CA ILE A 124 -1.06 -18.80 -18.19
C ILE A 124 -1.79 -18.01 -19.28
N VAL A 125 -2.88 -17.33 -18.92
CA VAL A 125 -3.69 -16.55 -19.88
C VAL A 125 -2.88 -15.38 -20.43
N LEU A 126 -2.14 -14.67 -19.57
CA LEU A 126 -1.23 -13.59 -19.97
C LEU A 126 -0.21 -14.10 -21.00
N SER A 127 0.51 -15.19 -20.72
CA SER A 127 1.57 -15.69 -21.60
C SER A 127 1.03 -16.14 -22.96
N VAL A 128 -0.10 -16.87 -22.98
CA VAL A 128 -0.69 -17.40 -24.22
C VAL A 128 -1.24 -16.27 -25.10
N LEU A 129 -2.02 -15.36 -24.52
CA LEU A 129 -2.61 -14.25 -25.29
C LEU A 129 -1.56 -13.24 -25.73
N PHE A 130 -0.54 -13.00 -24.92
CA PHE A 130 0.57 -12.14 -25.32
C PHE A 130 1.37 -12.74 -26.48
N GLY A 131 1.71 -14.04 -26.42
CA GLY A 131 2.37 -14.74 -27.50
C GLY A 131 1.55 -14.72 -28.79
N LEU A 132 0.26 -15.04 -28.71
CA LEU A 132 -0.68 -14.93 -29.83
C LEU A 132 -0.73 -13.51 -30.40
N GLY A 133 -0.78 -12.51 -29.52
CA GLY A 133 -0.80 -11.11 -29.91
C GLY A 133 0.44 -10.68 -30.67
N LEU A 134 1.64 -11.10 -30.23
CA LEU A 134 2.88 -10.81 -30.94
C LEU A 134 2.92 -11.48 -32.33
N CYS A 135 2.44 -12.73 -32.45
CA CYS A 135 2.33 -13.40 -33.75
C CYS A 135 1.38 -12.65 -34.69
N LEU A 136 0.17 -12.32 -34.23
CA LEU A 136 -0.82 -11.58 -35.02
C LEU A 136 -0.33 -10.18 -35.38
N LEU A 137 0.34 -9.50 -34.44
CA LEU A 137 0.92 -8.19 -34.67
C LEU A 137 1.98 -8.28 -35.78
N ARG A 138 2.87 -9.29 -35.72
CA ARG A 138 3.89 -9.48 -36.75
C ARG A 138 3.27 -9.74 -38.12
N MET A 139 2.27 -10.62 -38.20
CA MET A 139 1.54 -10.86 -39.44
C MET A 139 0.86 -9.58 -39.96
N ALA A 140 0.20 -8.83 -39.08
CA ALA A 140 -0.45 -7.57 -39.43
C ALA A 140 0.54 -6.53 -40.00
N THR A 141 1.79 -6.50 -39.49
CA THR A 141 2.83 -5.60 -39.99
C THR A 141 3.43 -5.99 -41.34
N GLU A 142 3.27 -7.24 -41.77
CA GLU A 142 3.79 -7.74 -43.06
C GLU A 142 2.76 -7.60 -44.21
N LEU A 143 1.53 -7.16 -43.93
CA LEU A 143 0.52 -6.93 -44.97
C LEU A 143 0.91 -5.76 -45.90
N PRO A 144 0.86 -5.92 -47.24
CA PRO A 144 1.24 -4.88 -48.21
C PRO A 144 0.46 -3.56 -48.10
N THR A 145 -0.76 -3.60 -47.56
CA THR A 145 -1.67 -2.46 -47.40
C THR A 145 -1.56 -1.78 -46.03
N GLY A 146 -0.82 -2.37 -45.08
CA GLY A 146 -0.84 -1.97 -43.68
C GLY A 146 0.40 -1.21 -43.27
N SER A 147 0.34 0.13 -43.26
CA SER A 147 1.35 0.96 -42.62
C SER A 147 1.40 0.70 -41.10
N ALA A 148 2.23 -0.28 -40.70
CA ALA A 148 2.53 -0.72 -39.33
C ALA A 148 2.97 0.42 -38.39
N ALA A 149 3.38 1.57 -38.94
CA ALA A 149 3.89 2.73 -38.22
C ALA A 149 2.89 3.34 -37.21
N GLY A 150 1.59 3.09 -37.36
CA GLY A 150 0.57 3.57 -36.42
C GLY A 150 0.43 2.72 -35.15
N LEU A 151 0.65 1.41 -35.26
CA LEU A 151 0.25 0.43 -34.25
C LEU A 151 1.22 0.38 -33.06
N SER A 152 2.53 0.52 -33.31
CA SER A 152 3.54 0.69 -32.27
C SER A 152 3.26 1.93 -31.42
N GLY A 153 2.91 3.04 -32.06
CA GLY A 153 2.51 4.27 -31.40
C GLY A 153 1.24 4.14 -30.56
N PHE A 154 0.32 3.27 -30.94
CA PHE A 154 -0.89 3.00 -30.15
C PHE A 154 -0.58 2.23 -28.86
N ILE A 155 0.35 1.26 -28.91
CA ILE A 155 0.73 0.44 -27.75
C ILE A 155 1.41 1.27 -26.65
N PHE A 156 2.25 2.23 -27.04
CA PHE A 156 2.94 3.13 -26.11
C PHE A 156 2.10 4.33 -25.66
N GLY A 157 0.88 4.48 -26.19
CA GLY A 157 0.01 5.63 -25.93
C GLY A 157 0.47 6.88 -26.67
N LYS A 158 -0.50 7.69 -27.12
CA LYS A 158 -0.24 9.01 -27.73
C LYS A 158 -1.22 10.04 -27.17
N ALA A 159 -1.03 10.43 -25.91
CA ALA A 159 -1.90 11.48 -25.35
C ALA A 159 -1.79 12.81 -26.10
N SER A 160 -0.64 13.11 -26.73
CA SER A 160 -0.46 14.33 -27.53
C SER A 160 -1.31 14.37 -28.80
N SER A 161 -1.84 13.24 -29.29
CA SER A 161 -2.76 13.16 -30.42
C SER A 161 -4.22 12.95 -29.99
N MET A 162 -4.53 13.14 -28.70
CA MET A 162 -5.89 12.99 -28.18
C MET A 162 -6.81 14.09 -28.72
N VAL A 163 -7.94 13.69 -29.29
CA VAL A 163 -8.97 14.62 -29.79
C VAL A 163 -10.06 14.80 -28.73
N ALA A 164 -10.84 15.88 -28.82
CA ALA A 164 -11.94 16.14 -27.89
C ALA A 164 -12.97 15.01 -27.81
N SER A 165 -13.21 14.29 -28.91
CA SER A 165 -14.06 13.09 -28.92
C SER A 165 -13.54 12.01 -27.97
N ASP A 166 -12.22 11.79 -27.93
CA ASP A 166 -11.59 10.78 -27.08
C ASP A 166 -11.77 11.14 -25.61
N ALA A 167 -11.46 12.39 -25.25
CA ALA A 167 -11.62 12.88 -23.89
C ALA A 167 -13.08 12.80 -23.42
N LEU A 168 -14.04 13.06 -24.30
CA LEU A 168 -15.47 12.96 -23.99
C LEU A 168 -15.92 11.51 -23.78
N ILE A 169 -15.36 10.55 -24.54
CA ILE A 169 -15.56 9.11 -24.30
C ILE A 169 -14.96 8.72 -22.94
N MET A 170 -13.74 9.16 -22.62
CA MET A 170 -13.11 8.88 -21.31
C MET A 170 -13.94 9.44 -20.16
N ALA A 171 -14.44 10.67 -20.30
CA ALA A 171 -15.30 11.31 -19.31
C ALA A 171 -16.64 10.56 -19.14
N GLY A 172 -17.29 10.18 -20.24
CA GLY A 172 -18.54 9.41 -20.22
C GLY A 172 -18.37 8.05 -19.54
N VAL A 173 -17.26 7.36 -19.82
CA VAL A 173 -16.97 6.07 -19.18
C VAL A 173 -16.58 6.24 -17.72
N ALA A 174 -15.78 7.25 -17.37
CA ALA A 174 -15.47 7.55 -15.98
C ALA A 174 -16.75 7.85 -15.19
N LEU A 175 -17.68 8.62 -15.75
CA LEU A 175 -18.98 8.88 -15.14
C LEU A 175 -19.79 7.60 -14.97
N GLY A 176 -19.86 6.74 -15.99
CA GLY A 176 -20.53 5.43 -15.90
C GLY A 176 -19.95 4.56 -14.80
N ILE A 177 -18.61 4.51 -14.68
CA ILE A 177 -17.91 3.78 -13.63
C ILE A 177 -18.22 4.34 -12.25
N VAL A 178 -18.25 5.66 -12.09
CA VAL A 178 -18.63 6.30 -10.82
C VAL A 178 -20.05 5.91 -10.44
N ILE A 179 -21.01 5.97 -11.38
CA ILE A 179 -22.41 5.61 -11.14
C ILE A 179 -22.53 4.13 -10.73
N VAL A 180 -21.92 3.22 -11.49
CA VAL A 180 -21.93 1.77 -11.19
C VAL A 180 -21.26 1.49 -9.85
N THR A 181 -20.14 2.17 -9.56
CA THR A 181 -19.44 2.03 -8.28
C THR A 181 -20.32 2.49 -7.12
N ILE A 182 -21.02 3.61 -7.24
CA ILE A 182 -21.95 4.10 -6.22
C ILE A 182 -23.12 3.12 -6.06
N ALA A 183 -23.68 2.61 -7.16
CA ALA A 183 -24.78 1.66 -7.11
C ALA A 183 -24.40 0.32 -6.46
N LEU A 184 -23.22 -0.21 -6.78
CA LEU A 184 -22.76 -1.55 -6.38
C LEU A 184 -21.73 -1.55 -5.24
N HIS A 185 -21.49 -0.41 -4.57
CA HIS A 185 -20.42 -0.31 -3.57
C HIS A 185 -20.62 -1.30 -2.41
N LYS A 186 -21.87 -1.55 -1.99
CA LYS A 186 -22.17 -2.44 -0.85
C LYS A 186 -21.88 -3.88 -1.21
N GLU A 187 -22.33 -4.29 -2.39
CA GLU A 187 -22.20 -5.61 -2.98
C GLU A 187 -20.74 -5.94 -3.25
N TRP A 188 -19.99 -5.01 -3.85
CA TRP A 188 -18.54 -5.18 -4.06
C TRP A 188 -17.74 -5.14 -2.77
N THR A 189 -18.15 -4.35 -1.78
CA THR A 189 -17.53 -4.41 -0.44
C THR A 189 -17.70 -5.80 0.16
N LEU A 190 -18.92 -6.34 0.15
CA LEU A 190 -19.20 -7.70 0.63
C LEU A 190 -18.36 -8.73 -0.12
N LEU A 191 -18.31 -8.62 -1.45
CA LEU A 191 -17.54 -9.50 -2.32
C LEU A 191 -16.02 -9.46 -2.05
N CYS A 192 -15.49 -8.31 -1.62
CA CYS A 192 -14.06 -8.14 -1.32
C CYS A 192 -13.66 -8.69 0.07
N PHE A 193 -14.54 -8.57 1.07
CA PHE A 193 -14.22 -8.96 2.44
C PHE A 193 -14.72 -10.36 2.81
N ASP A 194 -15.90 -10.76 2.34
CA ASP A 194 -16.48 -12.07 2.59
C ASP A 194 -17.40 -12.55 1.45
N GLU A 195 -16.78 -13.17 0.45
CA GLU A 195 -17.49 -13.76 -0.69
C GLU A 195 -18.43 -14.92 -0.27
N LYS A 196 -18.04 -15.70 0.75
CA LYS A 196 -18.83 -16.87 1.19
C LYS A 196 -20.11 -16.44 1.89
N PHE A 197 -20.00 -15.46 2.78
CA PHE A 197 -21.16 -14.87 3.46
C PHE A 197 -22.12 -14.23 2.47
N GLY A 198 -21.61 -13.49 1.48
CA GLY A 198 -22.43 -12.94 0.40
C GLY A 198 -23.16 -14.01 -0.40
N ALA A 199 -22.49 -15.12 -0.73
CA ALA A 199 -23.12 -16.24 -1.45
C ALA A 199 -24.26 -16.89 -0.64
N VAL A 200 -24.08 -17.06 0.67
CA VAL A 200 -25.12 -17.62 1.56
C VAL A 200 -26.32 -16.67 1.68
N GLN A 201 -26.11 -15.35 1.64
CA GLN A 201 -27.19 -14.36 1.60
C GLN A 201 -27.95 -14.28 0.26
N GLY A 202 -27.56 -15.08 -0.75
CA GLY A 202 -28.18 -15.06 -2.07
C GLY A 202 -27.62 -14.00 -3.02
N CYS A 203 -26.48 -13.38 -2.68
CA CYS A 203 -25.81 -12.42 -3.56
C CYS A 203 -25.17 -13.16 -4.76
N PRO A 204 -25.40 -12.71 -6.00
CA PRO A 204 -24.83 -13.36 -7.19
C PRO A 204 -23.34 -13.00 -7.34
N THR A 205 -22.48 -13.60 -6.52
CA THR A 205 -21.03 -13.30 -6.44
C THR A 205 -20.32 -13.42 -7.77
N LEU A 206 -20.67 -14.42 -8.59
CA LEU A 206 -20.10 -14.61 -9.93
C LEU A 206 -20.47 -13.47 -10.89
N LEU A 207 -21.72 -13.01 -10.86
CA LEU A 207 -22.15 -11.89 -11.68
C LEU A 207 -21.41 -10.61 -11.28
N LEU A 208 -21.29 -10.36 -9.97
CA LEU A 208 -20.57 -9.19 -9.46
C LEU A 208 -19.08 -9.20 -9.82
N ASP A 209 -18.43 -10.37 -9.77
CA ASP A 209 -17.03 -10.54 -10.20
C ASP A 209 -16.88 -10.28 -11.71
N VAL A 210 -17.81 -10.78 -12.52
CA VAL A 210 -17.83 -10.55 -13.97
C VAL A 210 -18.03 -9.07 -14.29
N VAL A 211 -18.97 -8.38 -13.62
CA VAL A 211 -19.19 -6.94 -13.80
C VAL A 211 -17.96 -6.14 -13.40
N LEU A 212 -17.32 -6.47 -12.26
CA LEU A 212 -16.08 -5.83 -11.83
C LEU A 212 -14.97 -6.01 -12.87
N MET A 213 -14.77 -7.23 -13.37
CA MET A 213 -13.74 -7.52 -14.38
C MET A 213 -14.04 -6.86 -15.73
N ALA A 214 -15.31 -6.76 -16.12
CA ALA A 214 -15.73 -6.02 -17.30
C ALA A 214 -15.42 -4.52 -17.16
N MET A 215 -15.64 -3.93 -15.98
CA MET A 215 -15.26 -2.54 -15.71
C MET A 215 -13.74 -2.33 -15.79
N VAL A 216 -12.94 -3.27 -15.26
CA VAL A 216 -11.48 -3.25 -15.42
C VAL A 216 -11.11 -3.29 -16.90
N ALA A 217 -11.73 -4.18 -17.69
CA ALA A 217 -11.50 -4.30 -19.14
C ALA A 217 -11.76 -2.97 -19.86
N ILE A 218 -12.90 -2.35 -19.61
CA ILE A 218 -13.25 -1.07 -20.21
C ILE A 218 -12.22 0.01 -19.84
N VAL A 219 -11.82 0.12 -18.57
CA VAL A 219 -10.79 1.08 -18.16
C VAL A 219 -9.46 0.81 -18.86
N THR A 220 -9.01 -0.45 -18.90
CA THR A 220 -7.74 -0.80 -19.56
C THR A 220 -7.75 -0.45 -21.04
N VAL A 221 -8.85 -0.72 -21.76
CA VAL A 221 -8.98 -0.44 -23.20
C VAL A 221 -8.95 1.07 -23.49
N ILE A 222 -9.54 1.89 -22.61
CA ILE A 222 -9.54 3.35 -22.79
C ILE A 222 -8.19 3.95 -22.36
N ALA A 223 -7.58 3.41 -21.31
CA ALA A 223 -6.27 3.82 -20.83
C ALA A 223 -5.16 3.56 -21.85
N LEU A 224 -5.29 2.50 -22.66
CA LEU A 224 -4.38 2.18 -23.75
C LEU A 224 -4.17 3.35 -24.71
N GLN A 225 -5.25 4.04 -25.07
CA GLN A 225 -5.18 5.14 -26.04
C GLN A 225 -4.41 6.35 -25.49
N SER A 226 -4.60 6.69 -24.22
CA SER A 226 -4.01 7.88 -23.62
C SER A 226 -2.61 7.64 -23.08
N VAL A 227 -2.49 6.72 -22.11
CA VAL A 227 -1.28 6.52 -21.32
C VAL A 227 -0.46 5.35 -21.86
N GLY A 228 -1.09 4.37 -22.52
CA GLY A 228 -0.43 3.18 -23.06
C GLY A 228 -0.57 1.95 -22.18
N LEU A 229 -0.20 0.79 -22.73
CA LEU A 229 -0.46 -0.55 -22.17
C LEU A 229 0.05 -0.74 -20.74
N VAL A 230 1.36 -0.52 -20.54
CA VAL A 230 2.04 -0.75 -19.26
C VAL A 230 1.62 0.29 -18.22
N LEU A 231 1.40 1.52 -18.67
CA LEU A 231 1.14 2.66 -17.81
C LEU A 231 -0.33 2.67 -17.31
N ALA A 232 -1.25 2.07 -18.07
CA ALA A 232 -2.63 1.82 -17.65
C ALA A 232 -2.71 0.98 -16.37
N VAL A 233 -1.90 -0.08 -16.28
CA VAL A 233 -1.84 -0.97 -15.11
C VAL A 233 -1.36 -0.19 -13.88
N ALA A 234 -0.34 0.66 -14.05
CA ALA A 234 0.17 1.49 -12.98
C ALA A 234 -0.90 2.48 -12.45
N MET A 235 -1.70 3.08 -13.33
CA MET A 235 -2.80 3.97 -12.92
C MET A 235 -3.94 3.25 -12.18
N LEU A 236 -4.18 1.97 -12.48
CA LEU A 236 -5.16 1.16 -11.73
C LEU A 236 -4.63 0.81 -10.32
N ILE A 237 -3.36 0.43 -10.20
CA ILE A 237 -2.85 -0.15 -8.95
C ILE A 237 -2.33 0.91 -7.98
N ILE A 238 -1.55 1.88 -8.45
CA ILE A 238 -0.78 2.78 -7.58
C ILE A 238 -1.69 3.69 -6.75
N PRO A 239 -2.68 4.42 -7.31
CA PRO A 239 -3.55 5.30 -6.52
C PRO A 239 -4.32 4.55 -5.42
N ALA A 240 -4.78 3.34 -5.73
CA ALA A 240 -5.44 2.46 -4.77
C ALA A 240 -4.47 2.02 -3.64
N ALA A 241 -3.23 1.69 -3.99
CA ALA A 241 -2.21 1.32 -3.01
C ALA A 241 -1.83 2.51 -2.12
N CYS A 242 -1.72 3.72 -2.68
CA CYS A 242 -1.51 4.95 -1.92
C CYS A 242 -2.64 5.15 -0.90
N ALA A 243 -3.90 5.11 -1.34
CA ALA A 243 -5.07 5.34 -0.49
C ALA A 243 -5.14 4.39 0.72
N ARG A 244 -4.67 3.14 0.55
CA ARG A 244 -4.65 2.12 1.62
C ARG A 244 -3.79 2.53 2.83
N TYR A 245 -2.73 3.30 2.62
CA TYR A 245 -1.86 3.79 3.70
C TYR A 245 -2.51 4.90 4.53
N TRP A 246 -3.49 5.62 3.95
CA TRP A 246 -4.14 6.77 4.59
C TRP A 246 -5.40 6.41 5.35
N THR A 247 -6.15 5.41 4.92
CA THR A 247 -7.44 5.08 5.53
C THR A 247 -7.74 3.58 5.54
N THR A 248 -8.51 3.16 6.53
CA THR A 248 -9.06 1.81 6.68
C THR A 248 -10.52 1.69 6.26
N LYS A 249 -11.23 2.82 6.04
CA LYS A 249 -12.64 2.82 5.63
C LYS A 249 -12.75 2.81 4.11
N ILE A 250 -13.54 1.87 3.56
CA ILE A 250 -13.60 1.65 2.10
C ILE A 250 -14.09 2.88 1.32
N ILE A 251 -15.12 3.59 1.79
CA ILE A 251 -15.67 4.77 1.10
C ILE A 251 -14.60 5.87 1.02
N THR A 252 -13.89 6.13 2.13
CA THR A 252 -12.79 7.09 2.12
C THR A 252 -11.60 6.63 1.29
N MET A 253 -11.37 5.31 1.18
CA MET A 253 -10.32 4.75 0.34
C MET A 253 -10.64 4.96 -1.13
N LEU A 254 -11.88 4.72 -1.55
CA LEU A 254 -12.37 4.98 -2.91
C LEU A 254 -12.21 6.44 -3.30
N MET A 255 -12.66 7.36 -2.43
CA MET A 255 -12.52 8.80 -2.67
C MET A 255 -11.05 9.23 -2.74
N ALA A 256 -10.21 8.74 -1.82
CA ALA A 256 -8.78 9.05 -1.82
C ALA A 256 -8.06 8.50 -3.05
N ALA A 257 -8.37 7.27 -3.48
CA ALA A 257 -7.78 6.68 -4.68
C ALA A 257 -8.19 7.42 -5.95
N ALA A 258 -9.48 7.79 -6.06
CA ALA A 258 -9.98 8.59 -7.17
C ALA A 258 -9.31 9.97 -7.21
N LEU A 259 -9.15 10.62 -6.05
CA LEU A 259 -8.51 11.92 -5.94
C LEU A 259 -7.01 11.85 -6.29
N ILE A 260 -6.28 10.86 -5.78
CA ILE A 260 -4.87 10.67 -6.09
C ILE A 260 -4.68 10.36 -7.58
N GLY A 261 -5.53 9.53 -8.18
CA GLY A 261 -5.50 9.25 -9.62
C GLY A 261 -5.78 10.50 -10.45
N CYS A 262 -6.79 11.29 -10.07
CA CYS A 262 -7.14 12.56 -10.70
C CYS A 262 -5.98 13.57 -10.62
N LEU A 263 -5.41 13.78 -9.42
CA LEU A 263 -4.29 14.69 -9.18
C LEU A 263 -3.03 14.25 -9.93
N SER A 264 -2.77 12.94 -10.00
CA SER A 264 -1.63 12.42 -10.76
C SER A 264 -1.81 12.66 -12.26
N GLY A 265 -3.03 12.50 -12.76
CA GLY A 265 -3.39 12.82 -14.14
C GLY A 265 -3.23 14.30 -14.48
N TRP A 266 -3.75 15.19 -13.62
CA TRP A 266 -3.59 16.63 -13.75
C TRP A 266 -2.12 17.01 -13.76
N LEU A 267 -1.39 16.68 -12.68
CA LEU A 267 0.00 17.09 -12.50
C LEU A 267 0.90 16.50 -13.59
N GLY A 268 0.63 15.27 -14.05
CA GLY A 268 1.40 14.62 -15.10
C GLY A 268 1.17 15.22 -16.47
N ALA A 269 -0.08 15.53 -16.81
CA ALA A 269 -0.41 16.20 -18.07
C ALA A 269 0.17 17.63 -18.10
N VAL A 270 0.05 18.39 -17.01
CA VAL A 270 0.63 19.74 -16.89
C VAL A 270 2.15 19.71 -16.95
N ALA A 271 2.81 18.84 -16.18
CA ALA A 271 4.27 18.72 -16.19
C ALA A 271 4.80 18.32 -17.57
N SER A 272 4.11 17.42 -18.27
CA SER A 272 4.47 17.02 -19.63
C SER A 272 4.24 18.12 -20.67
N ALA A 273 3.30 19.04 -20.45
CA ALA A 273 3.07 20.18 -21.33
C ALA A 273 4.12 21.29 -21.12
N LEU A 274 4.70 21.41 -19.92
CA LEU A 274 5.74 22.39 -19.60
C LEU A 274 7.11 22.03 -20.18
N VAL A 275 7.40 20.73 -20.35
CA VAL A 275 8.70 20.28 -20.86
C VAL A 275 8.57 19.77 -22.30
N PRO A 276 9.26 20.41 -23.27
CA PRO A 276 9.21 19.98 -24.66
C PRO A 276 9.60 18.51 -24.83
N ARG A 277 8.83 17.76 -25.64
CA ARG A 277 9.09 16.37 -26.06
C ARG A 277 9.04 15.32 -24.93
N MET A 278 8.46 15.63 -23.76
CA MET A 278 8.20 14.60 -22.76
C MET A 278 6.95 13.76 -23.10
N PRO A 279 7.00 12.42 -22.94
CA PRO A 279 5.82 11.58 -23.09
C PRO A 279 4.94 11.69 -21.85
N THR A 280 3.68 12.08 -22.05
CA THR A 280 2.69 12.32 -20.99
C THR A 280 2.46 11.10 -20.10
N GLY A 281 2.32 9.90 -20.69
CA GLY A 281 2.01 8.67 -19.96
C GLY A 281 3.05 8.30 -18.88
N PRO A 282 4.34 8.17 -19.23
CA PRO A 282 5.42 7.96 -18.27
C PRO A 282 5.48 9.01 -17.16
N VAL A 283 5.29 10.29 -17.48
CA VAL A 283 5.31 11.37 -16.48
C VAL A 283 4.20 11.20 -15.45
N ILE A 284 2.98 10.85 -15.89
CA ILE A 284 1.85 10.57 -14.97
C ILE A 284 2.22 9.43 -14.01
N VAL A 285 2.83 8.35 -14.51
CA VAL A 285 3.20 7.20 -13.66
C VAL A 285 4.33 7.53 -12.70
N LEU A 286 5.30 8.36 -13.09
CA LEU A 286 6.32 8.85 -12.16
C LEU A 286 5.70 9.66 -11.01
N ILE A 287 4.68 10.48 -11.31
CA ILE A 287 3.94 11.23 -10.28
C ILE A 287 3.13 10.29 -9.38
N CYS A 288 2.45 9.28 -9.95
CA CYS A 288 1.82 8.22 -9.15
C CYS A 288 2.84 7.55 -8.22
N GLY A 289 4.03 7.22 -8.72
CA GLY A 289 5.12 6.62 -7.95
C GLY A 289 5.64 7.54 -6.84
N PHE A 290 5.73 8.85 -7.11
CA PHE A 290 6.05 9.84 -6.08
C PHE A 290 5.00 9.84 -4.96
N TRP A 291 3.70 9.90 -5.30
CA TRP A 291 2.62 9.80 -4.32
C TRP A 291 2.65 8.50 -3.52
N PHE A 292 3.05 7.40 -4.15
CA PHE A 292 3.23 6.11 -3.48
C PHE A 292 4.35 6.15 -2.45
N ILE A 293 5.53 6.68 -2.80
CA ILE A 293 6.65 6.82 -1.86
C ILE A 293 6.24 7.69 -0.67
N VAL A 294 5.58 8.83 -0.92
CA VAL A 294 5.06 9.69 0.15
C VAL A 294 4.08 8.93 1.05
N SER A 295 3.13 8.21 0.46
CA SER A 295 2.13 7.43 1.20
C SER A 295 2.76 6.27 1.99
N PHE A 296 3.74 5.60 1.41
CA PHE A 296 4.47 4.50 2.04
C PHE A 296 5.29 4.96 3.27
N VAL A 297 5.92 6.13 3.18
CA VAL A 297 6.74 6.67 4.27
C VAL A 297 5.88 7.26 5.37
N PHE A 298 4.91 8.12 5.01
CA PHE A 298 4.15 8.96 5.96
C PHE A 298 2.77 8.41 6.32
N GLY A 299 2.33 7.32 5.70
CA GLY A 299 0.99 6.77 5.87
C GLY A 299 0.63 6.44 7.33
N PRO A 300 -0.49 6.98 7.88
CA PRO A 300 -0.95 6.69 9.24
C PRO A 300 -1.12 5.19 9.53
N ASN A 301 -1.58 4.43 8.54
CA ASN A 301 -1.87 3.01 8.68
C ASN A 301 -0.71 2.18 8.13
N ASN A 302 0.24 1.82 9.00
CA ASN A 302 1.42 1.00 8.68
C ASN A 302 2.48 1.67 7.77
N GLY A 303 2.53 3.00 7.72
CA GLY A 303 3.66 3.71 7.10
C GLY A 303 4.97 3.44 7.86
N LEU A 304 6.08 3.45 7.14
CA LEU A 304 7.41 3.13 7.68
C LEU A 304 7.78 4.03 8.87
N PHE A 305 7.53 5.34 8.75
CA PHE A 305 7.88 6.31 9.78
C PHE A 305 7.08 6.11 11.07
N ILE A 306 5.79 5.86 10.95
CA ILE A 306 4.89 5.67 12.10
C ILE A 306 5.17 4.33 12.78
N ARG A 307 5.45 3.28 12.00
CA ARG A 307 5.89 2.00 12.54
C ARG A 307 7.19 2.14 13.33
N GLN A 308 8.17 2.88 12.81
CA GLN A 308 9.44 3.12 13.48
C GLN A 308 9.28 3.98 14.75
N LEU A 309 8.46 5.03 14.70
CA LEU A 309 8.14 5.86 15.86
C LEU A 309 7.46 5.06 16.97
N THR A 310 6.46 4.26 16.63
CA THR A 310 5.76 3.41 17.59
C THR A 310 6.71 2.38 18.20
N ARG A 311 7.58 1.77 17.40
CA ARG A 311 8.63 0.86 17.88
C ARG A 311 9.60 1.54 18.84
N ILE A 312 10.09 2.74 18.51
CA ILE A 312 11.00 3.50 19.37
C ILE A 312 10.31 3.93 20.67
N ARG A 313 9.05 4.38 20.60
CA ARG A 313 8.28 4.74 21.79
C ARG A 313 8.03 3.54 22.70
N LEU A 314 7.70 2.38 22.11
CA LEU A 314 7.52 1.13 22.83
C LEU A 314 8.83 0.69 23.50
N GLN A 315 9.94 0.63 22.75
CA GLN A 315 11.25 0.29 23.30
C GLN A 315 11.66 1.23 24.43
N ARG A 316 11.38 2.54 24.32
CA ARG A 316 11.67 3.50 25.40
C ARG A 316 10.83 3.25 26.65
N ARG A 317 9.55 2.88 26.51
CA ARG A 317 8.69 2.53 27.65
C ARG A 317 9.18 1.25 28.33
N ILE A 318 9.46 0.22 27.55
CA ILE A 318 10.01 -1.07 28.01
C ILE A 318 11.32 -0.84 28.77
N SER A 319 12.28 -0.09 28.19
CA SER A 319 13.55 0.20 28.88
C SER A 319 13.37 1.00 30.18
N LEU A 320 12.36 1.87 30.28
CA LEU A 320 12.06 2.58 31.52
C LEU A 320 11.44 1.65 32.57
N GLN A 321 10.56 0.74 32.16
CA GLN A 321 9.94 -0.23 33.07
C GLN A 321 10.98 -1.22 33.60
N HIS A 322 11.88 -1.73 32.76
CA HIS A 322 12.93 -2.63 33.23
C HIS A 322 13.93 -1.94 34.17
N ILE A 323 14.35 -0.69 33.92
CA ILE A 323 15.26 0.00 34.86
C ILE A 323 14.56 0.29 36.20
N LEU A 324 13.27 0.64 36.19
CA LEU A 324 12.48 0.80 37.40
C LEU A 324 12.40 -0.50 38.22
N ARG A 325 12.14 -1.63 37.54
CA ARG A 325 12.14 -2.96 38.16
C ARG A 325 13.51 -3.29 38.78
N ALA A 326 14.59 -3.09 38.04
CA ALA A 326 15.95 -3.35 38.53
C ALA A 326 16.30 -2.46 39.74
N MET A 327 15.92 -1.18 39.73
CA MET A 327 16.13 -0.28 40.86
C MET A 327 15.37 -0.74 42.10
N TRP A 328 14.12 -1.20 41.95
CA TRP A 328 13.32 -1.71 43.06
C TRP A 328 13.91 -3.00 43.64
N GLU A 329 14.27 -3.96 42.79
CA GLU A 329 14.83 -5.25 43.22
C GLU A 329 16.13 -5.07 44.02
N VAL A 330 17.02 -4.17 43.57
CA VAL A 330 18.25 -3.83 44.31
C VAL A 330 17.92 -3.19 45.66
N CYS A 331 16.95 -2.27 45.72
CA CYS A 331 16.53 -1.64 46.98
C CYS A 331 15.86 -2.63 47.94
N GLU A 332 15.12 -3.60 47.43
CA GLU A 332 14.49 -4.66 48.22
C GLU A 332 15.54 -5.60 48.83
N ASP A 333 16.58 -5.94 48.07
CA ASP A 333 17.67 -6.83 48.51
C ASP A 333 18.61 -6.16 49.53
N THR A 334 18.99 -4.90 49.30
CA THR A 334 19.87 -4.14 50.21
C THR A 334 19.13 -3.48 51.38
N GLN A 335 17.79 -3.56 51.44
CA GLN A 335 16.93 -2.85 52.40
C GLN A 335 17.22 -1.34 52.49
N SER A 336 17.75 -0.75 51.41
CA SER A 336 18.19 0.64 51.33
C SER A 336 17.53 1.34 50.15
N SER A 337 17.21 2.63 50.30
CA SER A 337 16.68 3.44 49.20
C SER A 337 17.74 3.92 48.21
N SER A 338 19.02 3.69 48.52
CA SER A 338 20.17 4.13 47.73
C SER A 338 20.96 2.95 47.17
N PHE A 339 21.37 3.04 45.91
CA PHE A 339 22.06 1.99 45.15
C PHE A 339 23.16 2.56 44.24
N THR A 340 24.11 1.73 43.84
CA THR A 340 25.16 2.06 42.86
C THR A 340 24.82 1.55 41.46
N ILE A 341 25.59 1.97 40.45
CA ILE A 341 25.42 1.46 39.07
C ILE A 341 25.87 -0.01 39.01
N GLU A 342 26.88 -0.37 39.79
CA GLU A 342 27.44 -1.71 39.90
C GLU A 342 26.39 -2.72 40.39
N ASP A 343 25.55 -2.34 41.36
CA ASP A 343 24.47 -3.20 41.88
C ASP A 343 23.45 -3.58 40.80
N ILE A 344 23.06 -2.62 39.95
CA ILE A 344 22.13 -2.88 38.83
C ILE A 344 22.77 -3.76 37.75
N VAL A 345 24.06 -3.55 37.47
CA VAL A 345 24.81 -4.35 36.49
C VAL A 345 24.93 -5.80 36.96
N TYR A 346 25.10 -6.02 38.27
CA TYR A 346 25.14 -7.35 38.87
C TYR A 346 23.83 -8.12 38.67
N VAL A 347 22.67 -7.48 38.91
CA VAL A 347 21.36 -8.15 38.85
C VAL A 347 20.87 -8.41 37.41
N ARG A 348 21.12 -7.52 36.45
CA ARG A 348 20.51 -7.58 35.10
C ARG A 348 21.48 -7.82 33.94
N SER A 349 22.78 -8.01 34.21
CA SER A 349 23.82 -8.26 33.19
C SER A 349 23.90 -7.18 32.09
N TRP A 350 23.42 -5.96 32.35
CA TRP A 350 23.43 -4.87 31.37
C TRP A 350 24.78 -4.15 31.31
N SER A 351 25.11 -3.55 30.17
CA SER A 351 26.33 -2.73 30.06
C SER A 351 26.24 -1.46 30.92
N LYS A 352 27.33 -1.12 31.63
CA LYS A 352 27.43 0.08 32.49
C LYS A 352 27.01 1.37 31.77
N ARG A 353 27.39 1.54 30.49
CA ARG A 353 27.01 2.69 29.65
C ARG A 353 25.50 2.77 29.38
N ALA A 354 24.82 1.63 29.22
CA ALA A 354 23.38 1.59 29.00
C ALA A 354 22.62 1.96 30.28
N VAL A 355 23.02 1.41 31.43
CA VAL A 355 22.45 1.73 32.75
C VAL A 355 22.60 3.22 33.05
N GLU A 356 23.79 3.77 32.86
CA GLU A 356 24.05 5.20 33.10
C GLU A 356 23.16 6.10 32.22
N LYS A 357 22.96 5.75 30.95
CA LYS A 357 22.07 6.48 30.03
C LYS A 357 20.61 6.43 30.49
N LEU A 358 20.16 5.30 31.04
CA LEU A 358 18.80 5.13 31.56
C LEU A 358 18.60 5.88 32.88
N LEU A 359 19.55 5.81 33.81
CA LEU A 359 19.50 6.57 35.07
C LEU A 359 19.51 8.08 34.84
N ARG A 360 20.33 8.58 33.90
CA ARG A 360 20.29 9.99 33.48
C ARG A 360 18.91 10.41 32.93
N ARG A 361 18.18 9.51 32.27
CA ARG A 361 16.80 9.78 31.83
C ARG A 361 15.82 9.76 33.00
N CYS A 362 15.97 8.82 33.94
CA CYS A 362 15.15 8.76 35.15
C CYS A 362 15.32 10.02 36.01
N ALA A 363 16.54 10.55 36.11
CA ALA A 363 16.80 11.85 36.74
C ALA A 363 16.08 13.01 36.06
N LYS A 364 16.10 13.07 34.72
CA LYS A 364 15.34 14.09 33.97
C LYS A 364 13.82 13.98 34.18
N GLN A 365 13.31 12.81 34.56
CA GLN A 365 11.88 12.57 34.82
C GLN A 365 11.52 12.69 36.32
N HIS A 366 12.48 13.05 37.17
CA HIS A 366 12.35 13.11 38.64
C HIS A 366 11.96 11.78 39.30
N VAL A 367 12.36 10.67 38.68
CA VAL A 367 12.14 9.29 39.16
C VAL A 367 13.30 8.82 40.05
N ALA A 368 14.52 9.28 39.76
CA ALA A 368 15.71 8.95 40.53
C ALA A 368 16.58 10.20 40.70
N THR A 369 17.27 10.34 41.82
CA THR A 369 18.18 11.45 42.10
C THR A 369 19.59 10.93 42.32
N ARG A 370 20.58 11.66 41.82
CA ARG A 370 22.00 11.36 42.05
C ARG A 370 22.47 12.04 43.33
N GLU A 371 23.04 11.28 44.24
CA GLU A 371 23.63 11.76 45.50
C GLU A 371 25.15 12.02 45.36
N PRO A 372 25.77 12.78 46.29
CA PRO A 372 27.17 13.23 46.20
C PRO A 372 28.24 12.12 46.11
N ASN A 373 27.93 10.86 46.45
CA ASN A 373 28.89 9.75 46.50
C ASN A 373 28.80 8.78 45.31
N SER A 374 28.32 9.24 44.15
CA SER A 374 27.97 8.37 43.01
C SER A 374 26.86 7.35 43.29
N MET A 375 26.17 7.50 44.43
CA MET A 375 24.95 6.80 44.78
C MET A 375 23.77 7.38 44.02
N TRP A 376 22.79 6.54 43.72
CA TRP A 376 21.51 6.91 43.18
C TRP A 376 20.42 6.54 44.18
N ARG A 377 19.41 7.40 44.31
CA ARG A 377 18.27 7.18 45.20
C ARG A 377 16.96 7.26 44.42
N LEU A 378 16.03 6.34 44.68
CA LEU A 378 14.67 6.43 44.19
C LEU A 378 13.95 7.61 44.86
N THR A 379 13.30 8.47 44.07
CA THR A 379 12.40 9.50 44.63
C THR A 379 11.10 8.84 45.10
N GLU A 380 10.28 9.53 45.91
CA GLU A 380 8.95 9.00 46.28
C GLU A 380 8.10 8.67 45.05
N LYS A 381 8.12 9.56 44.04
CA LYS A 381 7.45 9.34 42.76
C LYS A 381 7.99 8.10 42.04
N GLY A 382 9.31 7.95 41.99
CA GLY A 382 9.94 6.79 41.34
C GLY A 382 9.68 5.49 42.08
N SER A 383 9.65 5.52 43.41
CA SER A 383 9.30 4.38 44.25
C SER A 383 7.86 3.91 43.99
N ALA A 384 6.89 4.84 43.95
CA ALA A 384 5.51 4.52 43.60
C ALA A 384 5.36 3.93 42.18
N GLU A 385 6.10 4.47 41.20
CA GLU A 385 6.07 3.97 39.82
C GLU A 385 6.75 2.60 39.69
N ALA A 386 7.91 2.41 40.33
CA ALA A 386 8.64 1.15 40.35
C ALA A 386 7.85 0.05 41.05
N SER A 387 7.28 0.34 42.22
CA SER A 387 6.39 -0.55 42.97
C SER A 387 5.25 -1.06 42.09
N ARG A 388 4.60 -0.17 41.32
CA ARG A 388 3.52 -0.55 40.40
C ARG A 388 4.00 -1.47 39.28
N VAL A 389 5.16 -1.17 38.68
CA VAL A 389 5.73 -2.00 37.60
C VAL A 389 6.09 -3.39 38.13
N VAL A 390 6.80 -3.47 39.26
CA VAL A 390 7.18 -4.75 39.88
C VAL A 390 5.95 -5.56 40.30
N ARG A 391 4.93 -4.91 40.86
CA ARG A 391 3.68 -5.56 41.24
C ARG A 391 2.99 -6.22 40.04
N ASN A 392 2.86 -5.50 38.93
CA ASN A 392 2.26 -6.04 37.71
C ASN A 392 3.07 -7.22 37.15
N HIS A 393 4.40 -7.12 37.19
CA HIS A 393 5.29 -8.19 36.76
C HIS A 393 5.07 -9.47 37.58
N ARG A 394 5.16 -9.37 38.91
CA ARG A 394 5.07 -10.52 39.82
C ARG A 394 3.69 -11.17 39.80
N LEU A 395 2.61 -10.40 39.68
CA LEU A 395 1.27 -10.96 39.51
C LEU A 395 1.19 -11.87 38.28
N TRP A 396 1.86 -11.49 37.19
CA TRP A 396 1.89 -12.27 35.98
C TRP A 396 2.80 -13.50 36.09
N GLU A 397 3.98 -13.37 36.70
CA GLU A 397 4.83 -14.53 37.01
C GLU A 397 4.06 -15.58 37.83
N VAL A 398 3.41 -15.15 38.91
CA VAL A 398 2.61 -16.05 39.77
C VAL A 398 1.47 -16.69 38.99
N TYR A 399 0.80 -15.95 38.10
CA TYR A 399 -0.24 -16.52 37.24
C TYR A 399 0.31 -17.59 36.30
N LEU A 400 1.43 -17.34 35.61
CA LEU A 400 2.04 -18.31 34.69
C LEU A 400 2.50 -19.58 35.43
N ILE A 401 3.04 -19.43 36.64
CA ILE A 401 3.43 -20.57 37.49
C ILE A 401 2.20 -21.35 37.95
N THR A 402 1.16 -20.66 38.42
CA THR A 402 0.01 -21.29 39.11
C THR A 402 -1.00 -21.90 38.14
N TYR A 403 -1.25 -21.25 37.00
CA TYR A 403 -2.35 -21.60 36.10
C TYR A 403 -1.90 -22.05 34.70
N ALA A 404 -0.69 -21.68 34.26
CA ALA A 404 -0.17 -22.10 32.96
C ALA A 404 0.86 -23.25 33.04
N ASP A 405 1.16 -23.75 34.25
CA ASP A 405 2.06 -24.87 34.55
C ASP A 405 3.45 -24.72 33.90
N ILE A 406 3.90 -23.47 33.77
CA ILE A 406 5.20 -23.12 33.19
C ILE A 406 6.23 -23.20 34.32
N ALA A 407 7.30 -23.96 34.11
CA ALA A 407 8.39 -24.10 35.07
C ALA A 407 8.96 -22.71 35.46
N PRO A 408 9.20 -22.42 36.75
CA PRO A 408 9.60 -21.10 37.23
C PRO A 408 10.78 -20.50 36.45
N SER A 409 11.78 -21.31 36.10
CA SER A 409 12.97 -20.89 35.35
C SER A 409 12.71 -20.41 33.92
N HIS A 410 11.54 -20.66 33.34
CA HIS A 410 11.16 -20.23 31.98
C HIS A 410 10.15 -19.06 31.97
N VAL A 411 9.60 -18.70 33.14
CA VAL A 411 8.51 -17.72 33.25
C VAL A 411 8.99 -16.28 33.04
N ASP A 412 10.20 -15.93 33.50
CA ASP A 412 10.76 -14.57 33.40
C ASP A 412 10.69 -14.00 31.97
N ARG A 413 11.02 -14.83 30.97
CA ARG A 413 11.13 -14.41 29.57
C ARG A 413 9.77 -14.15 28.91
N ASP A 414 8.79 -15.00 29.22
CA ASP A 414 7.42 -14.87 28.72
C ASP A 414 6.65 -13.79 29.48
N ALA A 415 6.99 -13.57 30.75
CA ALA A 415 6.46 -12.49 31.56
C ALA A 415 6.91 -11.11 31.10
N ASP A 416 8.21 -10.92 30.85
CA ASP A 416 8.78 -9.67 30.32
C ASP A 416 8.14 -9.22 28.99
N MET A 417 7.72 -10.18 28.15
CA MET A 417 7.12 -9.90 26.85
C MET A 417 5.67 -9.39 26.95
N ILE A 418 4.92 -9.81 27.98
CA ILE A 418 3.47 -9.61 28.08
C ILE A 418 3.11 -8.57 29.14
N GLU A 419 3.94 -8.37 30.18
CA GLU A 419 3.65 -7.45 31.30
C GLU A 419 3.32 -6.01 30.86
N HIS A 420 3.90 -5.57 29.74
CA HIS A 420 3.73 -4.21 29.21
C HIS A 420 2.39 -4.01 28.50
N VAL A 421 1.61 -5.08 28.31
CA VAL A 421 0.30 -5.10 27.62
C VAL A 421 -0.85 -5.25 28.62
N LEU A 422 -0.58 -5.56 29.89
CA LEU A 422 -1.59 -5.76 30.93
C LEU A 422 -2.32 -4.44 31.25
N GLY A 423 -3.59 -4.34 30.83
CA GLY A 423 -4.49 -3.23 31.16
C GLY A 423 -5.03 -3.34 32.59
N ARG A 424 -5.57 -2.23 33.14
CA ARG A 424 -6.08 -2.16 34.54
C ARG A 424 -7.09 -3.27 34.86
N ASN A 425 -8.02 -3.56 33.94
CA ASN A 425 -9.03 -4.60 34.15
C ASN A 425 -8.41 -6.01 34.27
N LEU A 426 -7.39 -6.30 33.47
CA LEU A 426 -6.68 -7.59 33.50
C LEU A 426 -5.88 -7.74 34.80
N VAL A 427 -5.27 -6.66 35.28
CA VAL A 427 -4.58 -6.63 36.58
C VAL A 427 -5.56 -6.89 37.73
N SER A 428 -6.74 -6.25 37.73
CA SER A 428 -7.77 -6.50 38.75
C SER A 428 -8.29 -7.95 38.75
N GLN A 429 -8.45 -8.55 37.56
CA GLN A 429 -8.80 -9.96 37.45
C GLN A 429 -7.70 -10.87 38.01
N LEU A 430 -6.43 -10.55 37.74
CA LEU A 430 -5.29 -11.31 38.29
C LEU A 430 -5.22 -11.21 39.82
N GLU A 431 -5.46 -10.03 40.39
CA GLU A 431 -5.52 -9.84 41.84
C GLU A 431 -6.60 -10.68 42.51
N GLU A 432 -7.80 -10.70 41.89
CA GLU A 432 -8.94 -11.49 42.38
C GLU A 432 -8.65 -13.00 42.28
N LEU A 433 -8.10 -13.45 41.15
CA LEU A 433 -7.74 -14.85 40.91
C LEU A 433 -6.62 -15.34 41.83
N LEU A 434 -5.66 -14.47 42.15
CA LEU A 434 -4.51 -14.80 43.01
C LEU A 434 -4.73 -14.46 44.48
N LYS A 435 -5.87 -13.86 44.83
CA LYS A 435 -6.18 -13.33 46.17
C LYS A 435 -5.06 -12.44 46.72
N ALA A 436 -4.38 -11.70 45.84
CA ALA A 436 -3.23 -10.88 46.18
C ALA A 436 -3.69 -9.49 46.63
N THR A 437 -3.48 -9.15 47.91
CA THR A 437 -3.76 -7.81 48.45
C THR A 437 -2.55 -6.87 48.37
N ASP A 438 -1.33 -7.42 48.43
CA ASP A 438 -0.06 -6.69 48.38
C ASP A 438 0.84 -7.19 47.23
N ILE A 439 1.99 -6.52 47.02
CA ILE A 439 3.00 -6.93 46.02
C ILE A 439 3.47 -8.35 46.36
N PRO A 440 3.30 -9.34 45.45
CA PRO A 440 3.79 -10.68 45.71
C PRO A 440 5.30 -10.68 45.95
N LYS A 441 5.82 -11.65 46.71
CA LYS A 441 7.27 -11.86 46.80
C LYS A 441 7.79 -12.39 45.47
N SER A 442 9.02 -12.02 45.12
CA SER A 442 9.71 -12.59 43.97
C SER A 442 9.76 -14.11 44.11
N PRO A 443 9.33 -14.90 43.11
CA PRO A 443 9.50 -16.35 43.11
C PRO A 443 10.97 -16.76 42.89
N HIS A 444 11.81 -15.84 42.41
CA HIS A 444 13.24 -16.06 42.19
C HIS A 444 14.08 -15.43 43.32
N ALA A 445 15.11 -16.15 43.77
CA ALA A 445 16.15 -15.60 44.63
C ALA A 445 17.07 -14.69 43.79
N VAL A 446 17.22 -13.42 44.19
CA VAL A 446 18.09 -12.47 43.50
C VAL A 446 19.54 -12.97 43.61
N GLY A 447 20.20 -13.23 42.48
CA GLY A 447 21.62 -13.58 42.44
C GLY A 447 21.98 -15.03 42.08
N THR A 448 21.04 -15.93 41.78
CA THR A 448 21.41 -17.24 41.20
C THR A 448 21.43 -17.18 39.68
N SER A 449 22.64 -17.08 39.13
CA SER A 449 22.91 -17.43 37.74
C SER A 449 22.45 -18.86 37.44
N THR A 450 21.52 -18.99 36.50
CA THR A 450 21.44 -20.17 35.62
C THR A 450 21.34 -19.68 34.19
#